data_AF-A0A7K4T322-F1
#
_entry.id   AF-A0A7K4T322-F1
#
_cell.length_a   1.000
_cell.length_b   1.000
_cell.length_c   1.000
_cell.angle_alpha   90.00
_cell.angle_beta   90.00
_cell.angle_gamma   90.00
#
_symmetry.space_group_name_H-M   'P 1'
#
loop_
_entity.id
_entity.type
_entity.pdbx_description
1 polymer ?
#
loop_
_entity_poly.entity_id
_entity_poly.type
_entity_poly.pdbx_seq_one_letter_code
_entity_poly.pdbx_strand_id
1 'polypeptide(L)'
;QGAASPKEFYAKNSRWTEGLISASKAVGWGATVMVDAADLVVQGKGTFEELMVCSREIAASTAQLVAASKVKADKDSANLCKLQQASRGVNQATAGVVASTKAGKSQVEEKDSMDFSSMTLTQIKRQEMDSQVRVLELENQLQKERQKLGELRKKHYELAGVAEGWEEDGEWIP
;
A
#
# COMPACT_ATOMS: atom_id res chain seq x y z
N GLN A 1 33.69 -31.37 -2.54
CA GLN A 1 32.49 -30.60 -2.92
C GLN A 1 32.96 -29.23 -3.40
N GLY A 2 32.82 -28.94 -4.70
CA GLY A 2 33.19 -27.63 -5.24
C GLY A 2 32.16 -26.60 -4.80
N ALA A 3 32.55 -25.67 -3.93
CA ALA A 3 31.69 -24.58 -3.51
C ALA A 3 31.47 -23.65 -4.72
N ALA A 4 30.24 -23.61 -5.24
CA ALA A 4 29.87 -22.64 -6.26
C ALA A 4 30.13 -21.22 -5.73
N SER A 5 30.68 -20.34 -6.56
CA SER A 5 30.87 -18.95 -6.15
C SER A 5 29.52 -18.28 -5.84
N PRO A 6 29.47 -17.23 -4.98
CA PRO A 6 28.21 -16.53 -4.71
C PRO A 6 27.50 -16.07 -5.97
N LYS A 7 28.26 -15.64 -6.99
CA LYS A 7 27.73 -15.24 -8.30
C LYS A 7 27.05 -16.42 -9.02
N GLU A 8 27.65 -17.59 -9.02
CA GLU A 8 27.06 -18.80 -9.59
C GLU A 8 25.82 -19.26 -8.81
N PHE A 9 25.81 -19.09 -7.48
CA PHE A 9 24.64 -19.42 -6.67
C PHE A 9 23.43 -18.56 -7.05
N TYR A 10 23.59 -17.23 -7.14
CA TYR A 10 22.51 -16.33 -7.54
C TYR A 10 22.09 -16.57 -9.00
N ALA A 11 23.04 -16.80 -9.91
CA ALA A 11 22.73 -17.11 -11.31
C ALA A 11 21.94 -18.42 -11.46
N LYS A 12 22.30 -19.48 -10.71
CA LYS A 12 21.56 -20.75 -10.69
C LYS A 12 20.17 -20.63 -10.05
N ASN A 13 19.96 -19.63 -9.19
CA ASN A 13 18.68 -19.35 -8.54
C ASN A 13 18.11 -18.01 -9.06
N SER A 14 18.11 -17.80 -10.38
CA SER A 14 17.77 -16.52 -11.02
C SER A 14 16.39 -15.98 -10.61
N ARG A 15 15.33 -16.79 -10.73
CA ARG A 15 13.95 -16.39 -10.35
C ARG A 15 13.84 -15.94 -8.90
N TRP A 16 14.47 -16.67 -7.98
CA TRP A 16 14.48 -16.30 -6.57
C TRP A 16 15.27 -15.00 -6.34
N THR A 17 16.42 -14.85 -7.01
CA THR A 17 17.24 -13.63 -6.94
C THR A 17 16.47 -12.42 -7.45
N GLU A 18 15.75 -12.55 -8.56
CA GLU A 18 14.91 -11.50 -9.12
C GLU A 18 13.76 -11.12 -8.18
N GLY A 19 13.06 -12.11 -7.60
CA GLY A 19 12.02 -11.86 -6.60
C GLY A 19 12.56 -11.13 -5.36
N LEU A 20 13.76 -11.50 -4.89
CA LEU A 20 14.40 -10.83 -3.76
C LEU A 20 14.80 -9.39 -4.09
N ILE A 21 15.35 -9.14 -5.29
CA ILE A 21 15.71 -7.80 -5.77
C ILE A 21 14.45 -6.94 -5.93
N SER A 22 13.39 -7.49 -6.53
CA SER A 22 12.13 -6.79 -6.74
C SER A 22 11.49 -6.36 -5.41
N ALA A 23 11.38 -7.29 -4.46
CA ALA A 23 10.85 -6.98 -3.12
C ALA A 23 11.71 -5.92 -2.40
N SER A 24 13.04 -5.98 -2.53
CA SER A 24 13.94 -4.99 -1.94
C SER A 24 13.74 -3.60 -2.56
N LYS A 25 13.55 -3.52 -3.89
CA LYS A 25 13.23 -2.27 -4.59
C LYS A 25 11.88 -1.70 -4.15
N ALA A 26 10.87 -2.54 -3.99
CA ALA A 26 9.55 -2.12 -3.52
C ALA A 26 9.61 -1.50 -2.11
N VAL A 27 10.37 -2.10 -1.19
CA VAL A 27 10.60 -1.54 0.15
C VAL A 27 11.29 -0.17 0.07
N GLY A 28 12.35 -0.05 -0.74
CA GLY A 28 13.07 1.22 -0.90
C GLY A 28 12.20 2.32 -1.49
N TRP A 29 11.43 2.02 -2.53
CA TRP A 29 10.48 2.96 -3.13
C TRP A 29 9.38 3.36 -2.15
N GLY A 30 8.77 2.39 -1.46
CA GLY A 30 7.74 2.65 -0.46
C GLY A 30 8.22 3.57 0.66
N ALA A 31 9.47 3.40 1.12
CA ALA A 31 10.11 4.27 2.11
C ALA A 31 10.22 5.73 1.63
N THR A 32 10.69 5.96 0.40
CA THR A 32 10.75 7.30 -0.20
C THR A 32 9.36 7.93 -0.25
N VAL A 33 8.38 7.22 -0.80
CA VAL A 33 7.02 7.75 -0.97
C VAL A 33 6.36 8.05 0.38
N MET A 34 6.59 7.23 1.42
CA MET A 34 6.08 7.52 2.77
C MET A 34 6.67 8.81 3.33
N VAL A 35 7.98 9.04 3.16
CA VAL A 35 8.63 10.26 3.65
C VAL A 35 8.09 11.49 2.94
N ASP A 36 7.92 11.42 1.62
CA ASP A 36 7.35 12.50 0.82
C ASP A 36 5.90 12.79 1.26
N ALA A 37 5.07 11.76 1.45
CA ALA A 37 3.71 11.90 1.92
C ALA A 37 3.65 12.51 3.34
N ALA A 38 4.55 12.10 4.24
CA ALA A 38 4.62 12.64 5.58
C ALA A 38 5.03 14.12 5.57
N ASP A 39 6.01 14.51 4.75
CA ASP A 39 6.43 15.91 4.58
C ASP A 39 5.27 16.77 4.07
N LEU A 40 4.55 16.31 3.05
CA LEU A 40 3.39 17.02 2.51
C LEU A 40 2.28 17.19 3.54
N VAL A 41 1.96 16.15 4.32
CA VAL A 41 0.95 16.22 5.39
C VAL A 41 1.34 17.24 6.47
N VAL A 42 2.61 17.24 6.89
CA VAL A 42 3.12 18.20 7.90
C VAL A 42 3.07 19.64 7.38
N GLN A 43 3.32 19.86 6.08
CA GLN A 43 3.19 21.16 5.44
C GLN A 43 1.74 21.60 5.18
N GLY A 44 0.75 20.75 5.47
CA GLY A 44 -0.66 21.01 5.15
C GLY A 44 -0.99 20.97 3.65
N LYS A 45 -0.10 20.38 2.84
CA LYS A 45 -0.26 20.23 1.38
C LYS A 45 -0.62 18.80 0.96
N GLY A 46 -0.47 17.84 1.87
CA GLY A 46 -0.75 16.42 1.65
C GLY A 46 -2.04 15.99 2.32
N THR A 47 -2.45 14.75 2.04
CA THR A 47 -3.66 14.15 2.62
C THR A 47 -3.33 13.07 3.64
N PHE A 48 -4.15 12.96 4.68
CA PHE A 48 -4.03 11.88 5.65
C PHE A 48 -4.27 10.50 5.01
N GLU A 49 -5.11 10.43 3.97
CA GLU A 49 -5.36 9.24 3.17
C GLU A 49 -4.10 8.72 2.49
N GLU A 50 -3.32 9.60 1.87
CA GLU A 50 -2.07 9.24 1.21
C GLU A 50 -1.08 8.64 2.20
N LEU A 51 -0.87 9.29 3.35
CA LEU A 51 0.00 8.78 4.41
C LEU A 51 -0.47 7.40 4.93
N MET A 52 -1.77 7.17 5.03
CA MET A 52 -2.32 5.85 5.40
C MET A 52 -2.04 4.78 4.34
N VAL A 53 -2.16 5.11 3.05
CA VAL A 53 -1.91 4.18 1.94
C VAL A 53 -0.43 3.81 1.89
N CYS A 54 0.47 4.78 1.92
CA CYS A 54 1.92 4.55 1.92
C CYS A 54 2.37 3.71 3.13
N SER A 55 1.75 3.94 4.30
CA SER A 55 1.98 3.12 5.50
C SER A 55 1.65 1.65 5.32
N ARG A 56 0.53 1.34 4.66
CA ARG A 56 0.14 -0.04 4.34
C ARG A 56 1.05 -0.64 3.29
N GLU A 57 1.46 0.14 2.30
CA GLU A 57 2.32 -0.32 1.22
C GLU A 57 3.72 -0.73 1.70
N ILE A 58 4.34 0.04 2.62
CA ILE A 58 5.61 -0.35 3.24
C ILE A 58 5.46 -1.65 4.03
N ALA A 59 4.39 -1.79 4.81
CA ALA A 59 4.14 -3.00 5.57
C ALA A 59 4.03 -4.24 4.65
N ALA A 60 3.27 -4.11 3.55
CA ALA A 60 3.10 -5.15 2.55
C ALA A 60 4.42 -5.49 1.84
N SER A 61 5.15 -4.49 1.34
CA SER A 61 6.44 -4.67 0.67
C SER A 61 7.48 -5.32 1.59
N THR A 62 7.49 -4.95 2.87
CA THR A 62 8.39 -5.53 3.88
C THR A 62 8.02 -6.99 4.15
N ALA A 63 6.73 -7.32 4.21
CA ALA A 63 6.28 -8.71 4.34
C ALA A 63 6.65 -9.56 3.12
N GLN A 64 6.52 -9.01 1.91
CA GLN A 64 6.98 -9.66 0.67
C GLN A 64 8.50 -9.91 0.70
N LEU A 65 9.30 -8.95 1.16
CA LEU A 65 10.75 -9.13 1.31
C LEU A 65 11.11 -10.26 2.28
N VAL A 66 10.41 -10.36 3.40
CA VAL A 66 10.58 -11.48 4.36
C VAL A 66 10.22 -12.81 3.71
N ALA A 67 9.11 -12.87 2.97
CA ALA A 67 8.69 -14.07 2.27
C ALA A 67 9.74 -14.51 1.23
N ALA A 68 10.22 -13.58 0.40
CA ALA A 68 11.26 -13.83 -0.59
C ALA A 68 12.57 -14.30 0.06
N SER A 69 12.97 -13.66 1.17
CA SER A 69 14.20 -14.01 1.91
C SER A 69 14.11 -15.42 2.52
N LYS A 70 12.93 -15.84 2.96
CA LYS A 70 12.71 -17.15 3.62
C LYS A 70 12.89 -18.35 2.67
N VAL A 71 12.70 -18.17 1.35
CA VAL A 71 12.72 -19.28 0.37
C VAL A 71 14.05 -20.04 0.33
N LYS A 72 15.18 -19.35 0.50
CA LYS A 72 16.53 -19.95 0.47
C LYS A 72 17.29 -19.77 1.79
N ALA A 73 16.66 -19.21 2.81
CA ALA A 73 17.28 -19.07 4.13
C ALA A 73 17.11 -20.35 4.95
N ASP A 74 18.13 -20.67 5.75
CA ASP A 74 18.00 -21.69 6.80
C ASP A 74 16.94 -21.26 7.82
N LYS A 75 16.13 -22.21 8.30
CA LYS A 75 15.09 -21.98 9.31
C LYS A 75 15.69 -21.50 10.63
N ASP A 76 16.90 -21.95 10.96
CA ASP A 76 17.62 -21.57 12.19
C ASP A 76 18.56 -20.36 11.97
N SER A 77 18.44 -19.69 10.82
CA SER A 77 19.25 -18.51 10.52
C SER A 77 18.94 -17.36 11.49
N ALA A 78 19.95 -16.95 12.25
CA ALA A 78 19.88 -15.76 13.10
C ALA A 78 19.52 -14.50 12.31
N ASN A 79 19.95 -14.40 11.04
CA ASN A 79 19.62 -13.27 10.16
C ASN A 79 18.14 -13.29 9.75
N LEU A 80 17.57 -14.47 9.48
CA LEU A 80 16.14 -14.61 9.17
C LEU A 80 15.28 -14.23 10.38
N CYS A 81 15.68 -14.66 11.58
CA CYS A 81 15.00 -14.28 12.83
C CYS A 81 15.01 -12.76 13.05
N LYS A 82 16.18 -12.11 12.89
CA LYS A 82 16.31 -10.65 12.96
C LYS A 82 15.45 -9.93 11.92
N LEU A 83 15.42 -10.43 10.68
CA LEU A 83 14.60 -9.87 9.60
C LEU A 83 13.10 -9.94 9.94
N GLN A 84 12.63 -11.07 10.47
CA GLN A 84 11.25 -11.24 10.90
C GLN A 84 10.90 -10.29 12.05
N GLN A 85 11.79 -10.11 13.02
CA GLN A 85 11.59 -9.17 14.11
C GLN A 85 11.52 -7.73 13.59
N ALA A 86 12.43 -7.33 12.69
CA ALA A 86 12.41 -6.02 12.05
C ALA A 86 11.10 -5.78 11.28
N SER A 87 10.63 -6.76 10.51
CA SER A 87 9.35 -6.69 9.79
C SER A 87 8.15 -6.53 10.73
N ARG A 88 8.14 -7.21 11.89
CA ARG A 88 7.12 -6.99 12.92
C ARG A 88 7.16 -5.57 13.47
N GLY A 89 8.35 -5.03 13.71
CA GLY A 89 8.54 -3.64 14.13
C GLY A 89 7.97 -2.65 13.09
N VAL A 90 8.25 -2.88 11.80
CA VAL A 90 7.67 -2.08 10.70
C VAL A 90 6.15 -2.15 10.73
N ASN A 91 5.55 -3.33 10.83
CA ASN A 91 4.09 -3.49 10.87
C ASN A 91 3.46 -2.76 12.07
N GLN A 92 4.10 -2.79 13.23
CA GLN A 92 3.62 -2.07 14.42
C GLN A 92 3.72 -0.56 14.23
N ALA A 93 4.84 -0.06 13.71
CA ALA A 93 5.05 1.35 13.46
C ALA A 93 4.04 1.90 12.44
N THR A 94 3.84 1.21 11.31
CA THR A 94 2.89 1.64 10.27
C THR A 94 1.44 1.56 10.74
N ALA A 95 1.08 0.57 11.57
CA ALA A 95 -0.22 0.52 12.23
C ALA A 95 -0.42 1.72 13.18
N GLY A 96 0.63 2.09 13.93
CA GLY A 96 0.65 3.29 14.78
C GLY A 96 0.44 4.58 13.99
N VAL A 97 1.09 4.71 12.82
CA VAL A 97 0.88 5.86 11.91
C VAL A 97 -0.57 5.90 11.44
N VAL A 98 -1.13 4.79 10.94
CA VAL A 98 -2.53 4.75 10.48
C VAL A 98 -3.51 5.13 11.59
N ALA A 99 -3.31 4.59 12.79
CA ALA A 99 -4.15 4.91 13.94
C ALA A 99 -4.07 6.40 14.32
N SER A 100 -2.86 6.94 14.40
CA SER A 100 -2.61 8.34 14.75
C SER A 100 -3.16 9.30 13.69
N THR A 101 -2.96 8.98 12.42
CA THR A 101 -3.48 9.74 11.28
C THR A 101 -5.01 9.77 11.29
N LYS A 102 -5.66 8.64 11.58
CA LYS A 102 -7.12 8.59 11.70
C LYS A 102 -7.63 9.45 12.86
N ALA A 103 -6.97 9.38 14.03
CA ALA A 103 -7.32 10.20 15.18
C ALA A 103 -7.12 11.70 14.90
N GLY A 104 -5.99 12.06 14.29
CA GLY A 104 -5.67 13.43 13.89
C GLY A 104 -6.67 13.99 12.89
N LYS A 105 -7.06 13.20 11.88
CA LYS A 105 -8.08 13.60 10.91
C LYS A 105 -9.41 13.95 11.60
N SER A 106 -9.91 13.10 12.48
CA SER A 106 -11.17 13.35 13.19
C SER A 106 -11.13 14.62 14.04
N GLN A 107 -10.01 14.92 14.71
CA GLN A 107 -9.86 16.14 15.50
C GLN A 107 -9.82 17.42 14.65
N VAL A 108 -9.36 17.34 13.41
CA VAL A 108 -9.34 18.47 12.47
C VAL A 108 -10.75 18.71 11.90
N GLU A 109 -11.48 17.66 11.55
CA GLU A 109 -12.83 17.75 10.97
C GLU A 109 -13.92 18.14 11.98
N GLU A 110 -13.74 17.80 13.27
CA GLU A 110 -14.71 18.13 14.34
C GLU A 110 -14.86 19.64 14.62
N LYS A 111 -14.05 20.49 13.98
CA LYS A 111 -14.13 21.95 14.09
C LYS A 111 -15.21 22.61 13.23
N ASP A 112 -15.80 21.90 12.27
CA ASP A 112 -16.93 22.41 11.46
C ASP A 112 -18.28 21.98 12.07
N SER A 113 -18.62 22.54 13.24
CA SER A 113 -19.96 22.34 13.80
C SER A 113 -20.99 23.11 12.96
N MET A 114 -21.98 22.42 12.40
CA MET A 114 -23.06 23.06 11.65
C MET A 114 -23.98 23.85 12.59
N ASP A 115 -23.90 25.18 12.56
CA ASP A 115 -24.81 26.07 13.28
C ASP A 115 -26.01 26.45 12.41
N PHE A 116 -27.20 25.96 12.79
CA PHE A 116 -28.46 26.21 12.10
C PHE A 116 -29.34 27.25 12.80
N SER A 117 -28.89 27.82 13.92
CA SER A 117 -29.71 28.63 14.82
C SER A 117 -30.26 29.92 14.19
N SER A 118 -29.62 30.41 13.12
CA SER A 118 -29.98 31.66 12.43
C SER A 118 -30.66 31.47 11.07
N MET A 119 -30.97 30.24 10.66
CA MET A 119 -31.48 29.93 9.32
C MET A 119 -33.01 29.80 9.26
N THR A 120 -33.61 30.30 8.18
CA THR A 120 -35.04 30.11 7.88
C THR A 120 -35.31 28.71 7.30
N LEU A 121 -36.56 28.24 7.38
CA LEU A 121 -36.96 26.93 6.86
C LEU A 121 -36.61 26.73 5.36
N THR A 122 -36.78 27.77 4.54
CA THR A 122 -36.42 27.73 3.12
C THR A 122 -34.91 27.62 2.90
N GLN A 123 -34.10 28.31 3.71
CA GLN A 123 -32.64 28.22 3.63
C GLN A 123 -32.15 26.83 4.05
N ILE A 124 -32.72 26.26 5.11
CA ILE A 124 -32.43 24.89 5.55
C ILE A 124 -32.77 23.91 4.43
N LYS A 125 -33.95 24.03 3.81
CA LYS A 125 -34.35 23.13 2.73
C LYS A 125 -33.42 23.23 1.51
N ARG A 126 -32.94 24.43 1.19
CA ARG A 126 -31.95 24.63 0.13
C ARG A 126 -30.62 23.94 0.47
N GLN A 127 -30.10 24.14 1.69
CA GLN A 127 -28.85 23.52 2.12
C GLN A 127 -28.96 21.98 2.19
N GLU A 128 -30.12 21.46 2.59
CA GLU A 128 -30.42 20.02 2.52
C GLU A 128 -30.35 19.51 1.09
N MET A 129 -31.00 20.20 0.14
CA MET A 129 -30.92 19.82 -1.29
C MET A 129 -29.50 19.90 -1.82
N ASP A 130 -28.76 20.98 -1.53
CA ASP A 130 -27.37 21.13 -1.95
C ASP A 130 -26.48 20.00 -1.38
N SER A 131 -26.73 19.60 -0.13
CA SER A 131 -26.04 18.47 0.51
C SER A 131 -26.41 17.14 -0.14
N GLN A 132 -27.67 16.93 -0.53
CA GLN A 132 -28.11 15.73 -1.28
C GLN A 132 -27.45 15.65 -2.65
N VAL A 133 -27.34 16.76 -3.38
CA VAL A 133 -26.59 16.80 -4.64
C VAL A 133 -25.14 16.41 -4.39
N ARG A 134 -24.51 16.97 -3.34
CA ARG A 134 -23.11 16.66 -3.00
C ARG A 134 -22.92 15.17 -2.66
N VAL A 135 -23.87 14.54 -1.97
CA VAL A 135 -23.83 13.09 -1.69
C VAL A 135 -23.82 12.30 -2.99
N LEU A 136 -24.74 12.59 -3.92
CA LEU A 136 -24.82 11.89 -5.21
C LEU A 136 -23.54 12.07 -6.05
N GLU A 137 -22.95 13.26 -6.04
CA GLU A 137 -21.67 13.53 -6.70
C GLU A 137 -20.54 12.68 -6.09
N LEU A 138 -20.43 12.63 -4.76
CA LEU A 138 -19.41 11.88 -4.05
C LEU A 138 -19.58 10.36 -4.25
N GLU A 139 -20.80 9.85 -4.27
CA GLU A 139 -21.08 8.44 -4.56
C GLU A 139 -20.61 8.05 -5.98
N ASN A 140 -20.90 8.89 -6.97
CA ASN A 140 -20.45 8.69 -8.35
C ASN A 140 -18.92 8.72 -8.45
N GLN A 141 -18.27 9.68 -7.78
CA GLN A 141 -16.80 9.76 -7.73
C GLN A 141 -16.19 8.52 -7.06
N LEU A 142 -16.76 8.09 -5.94
CA LEU A 142 -16.33 6.88 -5.23
C LEU A 142 -16.44 5.64 -6.12
N GLN A 143 -17.54 5.50 -6.86
CA GLN A 143 -17.72 4.38 -7.78
C GLN A 143 -16.66 4.38 -8.89
N LYS A 144 -16.37 5.53 -9.49
CA LYS A 144 -15.34 5.67 -10.52
C LYS A 144 -13.95 5.32 -10.01
N GLU A 145 -13.56 5.81 -8.83
CA GLU A 145 -12.26 5.50 -8.24
C GLU A 145 -12.15 4.01 -7.85
N ARG A 146 -13.24 3.39 -7.38
CA ARG A 146 -13.26 1.94 -7.13
C ARG A 146 -13.05 1.13 -8.41
N GLN A 147 -13.68 1.53 -9.52
CA GLN A 147 -13.46 0.89 -10.80
C GLN A 147 -12.00 1.01 -11.26
N LYS A 148 -11.46 2.23 -11.25
CA LYS A 148 -10.07 2.52 -11.60
C LYS A 148 -9.09 1.73 -10.72
N LEU A 149 -9.33 1.65 -9.41
CA LEU A 149 -8.51 0.85 -8.49
C LEU A 149 -8.58 -0.64 -8.86
N GLY A 150 -9.75 -1.15 -9.23
CA GLY A 150 -9.91 -2.51 -9.73
C GLY A 150 -9.10 -2.78 -11.00
N GLU A 151 -9.14 -1.86 -11.96
CA GLU A 151 -8.37 -1.94 -13.21
C GLU A 151 -6.87 -1.91 -12.95
N LEU A 152 -6.40 -1.02 -12.07
CA LEU A 152 -5.00 -0.95 -11.66
C LEU A 152 -4.52 -2.24 -10.98
N ARG A 153 -5.35 -2.83 -10.11
CA ARG A 153 -5.03 -4.12 -9.49
C ARG A 153 -4.98 -5.25 -10.52
N LYS A 154 -5.90 -5.28 -11.49
CA LYS A 154 -5.86 -6.26 -12.58
C LYS A 154 -4.58 -6.13 -13.38
N LYS A 155 -4.19 -4.91 -13.76
CA LYS A 155 -2.92 -4.63 -14.43
C LYS A 155 -1.71 -5.06 -13.61
N HIS A 156 -1.74 -4.82 -12.30
CA HIS A 156 -0.69 -5.28 -11.40
C HIS A 156 -0.53 -6.81 -11.44
N TYR A 157 -1.63 -7.57 -11.40
CA TYR A 157 -1.60 -9.03 -11.53
C TYR A 157 -1.15 -9.52 -12.91
N GLU A 158 -1.58 -8.87 -13.99
CA GLU A 158 -1.10 -9.18 -15.35
C GLU A 158 0.43 -9.04 -15.43
N LEU A 159 0.98 -7.93 -14.93
CA LEU A 159 2.42 -7.68 -14.94
C LEU A 159 3.18 -8.57 -13.96
N ALA A 160 2.62 -8.85 -12.78
CA ALA A 160 3.21 -9.76 -11.81
C ALA A 160 3.20 -11.21 -12.33
N GLY A 161 2.14 -11.66 -12.99
CA GLY A 161 2.05 -12.99 -13.60
C GLY A 161 3.03 -13.20 -14.77
N VAL A 162 3.25 -12.15 -15.57
CA VAL A 162 4.30 -12.13 -16.62
C VAL A 162 5.70 -12.17 -15.98
N ALA A 163 5.93 -11.47 -14.87
CA ALA A 163 7.20 -11.53 -14.13
C ALA A 163 7.41 -12.88 -13.40
N GLU A 164 6.33 -13.60 -13.07
CA GLU A 164 6.38 -14.93 -12.43
C GLU A 164 6.46 -16.10 -13.43
N GLY A 165 6.33 -15.85 -14.74
CA GLY A 165 6.57 -16.84 -15.80
C GLY A 165 5.47 -17.90 -15.94
N TRP A 166 4.21 -17.47 -15.97
CA TRP A 166 3.11 -18.31 -16.46
C TRP A 166 3.02 -18.16 -17.98
N GLU A 167 4.01 -18.68 -18.72
CA GLU A 167 3.73 -19.06 -20.11
C GLU A 167 2.87 -20.32 -20.04
N GLU A 168 1.67 -20.23 -20.60
CA GLU A 168 0.79 -21.36 -20.84
C GLU A 168 1.49 -22.31 -21.82
N ASP A 169 2.25 -23.28 -21.30
CA ASP A 169 2.47 -24.56 -21.99
C ASP A 169 1.13 -25.31 -22.02
N GLY A 170 0.28 -24.87 -22.93
CA GLY A 170 -1.06 -25.40 -23.20
C GLY A 170 -1.28 -25.57 -24.69
N GLU A 171 -0.29 -26.09 -25.41
CA GLU A 171 -0.50 -26.65 -26.76
C GLU A 171 -1.45 -27.85 -26.62
N TRP A 172 -2.74 -27.59 -26.78
CA TRP A 172 -3.76 -28.61 -27.05
C TRP A 172 -3.52 -29.13 -28.46
N ILE A 173 -2.84 -30.27 -28.57
CA ILE A 173 -2.79 -31.04 -29.80
C ILE A 173 -3.92 -32.08 -29.72
N PRO A 174 -4.88 -32.08 -30.66
CA PRO A 174 -6.07 -32.95 -30.63
C PRO A 174 -5.75 -34.45 -30.72
#